data_AF-A0A7L8SLG3-F1
#
_entry.id   AF-A0A7L8SLG3-F1
#
_cell.length_a   1.000
_cell.length_b   1.000
_cell.length_c   1.000
_cell.angle_alpha   90.00
_cell.angle_beta   90.00
_cell.angle_gamma   90.00
#
_symmetry.space_group_name_H-M   'P 1'
#
loop_
_entity.id
_entity.type
_entity.pdbx_description
1 polymer ?
#
loop_
_entity_poly.entity_id
_entity_poly.type
_entity_poly.pdbx_seq_one_letter_code
_entity_poly.pdbx_strand_id
1 'polypeptide(L)' 'MLFLAQGDDVSREEEAAAELAKFGFVDLHLMAGRPLMVESLNDPRMHAFTKHYEGALENGCSIVWYP' A
#
# COMPACT_ATOMS: atom_id res chain seq x y z
N MET A 1 7.10 -1.64 0.37
CA MET A 1 5.90 -1.21 -0.37
C MET A 1 4.75 -1.11 0.63
N LEU A 2 4.09 0.05 0.71
CA LEU A 2 2.95 0.29 1.61
C LEU A 2 1.64 0.11 0.83
N PHE A 3 0.68 -0.58 1.44
CA PHE A 3 -0.72 -0.63 1.04
C PHE A 3 -1.53 0.16 2.06
N LEU A 4 -2.26 1.18 1.62
CA LEU A 4 -3.09 2.04 2.47
C LEU A 4 -4.54 1.97 1.97
N ALA A 5 -5.48 1.68 2.86
CA ALA A 5 -6.89 1.71 2.51
C ALA A 5 -7.35 3.16 2.30
N GLN A 6 -8.03 3.41 1.18
CA GLN A 6 -8.57 4.73 0.83
C GLN A 6 -10.02 4.57 0.39
N GLY A 7 -10.85 5.58 0.71
CA GLY A 7 -12.25 5.64 0.31
C GLY A 7 -12.52 6.57 -0.87
N ASP A 8 -11.50 7.26 -1.37
CA ASP A 8 -11.57 8.21 -2.49
C ASP A 8 -10.42 7.98 -3.48
N ASP A 9 -10.57 8.50 -4.70
CA ASP A 9 -9.56 8.42 -5.76
C ASP A 9 -8.47 9.50 -5.63
N VAL A 10 -8.41 10.20 -4.49
CA VAL A 10 -7.45 11.28 -4.26
C VAL A 10 -6.17 10.67 -3.68
N SER A 11 -5.03 11.04 -4.27
CA SER A 11 -3.73 10.63 -3.74
C SER A 11 -3.54 11.22 -2.33
N ARG A 12 -3.26 10.35 -1.35
CA ARG A 12 -2.97 10.75 0.05
C ARG A 12 -1.51 10.45 0.39
N GLU A 13 -0.60 10.95 -0.43
CA GLU A 13 0.84 10.75 -0.28
C GLU A 13 1.37 11.21 1.08
N GLU A 14 0.86 12.33 1.62
CA GLU A 14 1.25 12.83 2.95
C GLU A 14 0.84 11.86 4.08
N GLU A 15 -0.37 11.28 4.00
CA GLU A 15 -0.83 10.28 4.97
C GLU A 15 -0.01 8.99 4.86
N ALA A 16 0.29 8.55 3.63
CA ALA A 16 1.14 7.38 3.39
C ALA A 16 2.57 7.58 3.93
N ALA A 17 3.13 8.79 3.78
CA ALA A 17 4.43 9.15 4.35
C ALA A 17 4.42 9.09 5.89
N ALA A 18 3.36 9.62 6.51
CA ALA A 18 3.19 9.60 7.95
C ALA A 18 3.04 8.16 8.49
N GLU A 19 2.32 7.28 7.80
CA GLU A 19 2.24 5.87 8.17
C GLU A 19 3.60 5.17 8.06
N LEU A 20 4.35 5.40 6.98
CA LEU A 20 5.69 4.82 6.82
C LEU A 20 6.66 5.26 7.94
N ALA A 21 6.54 6.50 8.39
CA ALA A 21 7.33 7.00 9.52
C ALA A 21 7.05 6.23 10.83
N LYS A 22 5.82 5.75 11.07
CA LYS A 22 5.49 4.92 12.24
C LYS A 22 6.21 3.58 12.23
N PHE A 23 6.54 3.06 11.06
CA PHE A 23 7.33 1.84 10.91
C PHE A 23 8.85 2.09 10.96
N GLY A 24 9.29 3.33 11.22
CA GLY A 24 10.71 3.68 11.37
C GLY A 24 11.44 3.93 10.06
N PHE A 25 10.73 4.02 8.93
CA PHE A 25 11.34 4.41 7.67
C PHE A 25 11.56 5.93 7.65
N VAL A 26 12.80 6.34 7.38
CA VAL A 26 13.22 7.72 7.22
C VAL A 26 13.78 7.92 5.80
N ASP A 27 13.71 9.15 5.27
CA ASP A 27 14.19 9.51 3.94
C ASP A 27 13.47 8.76 2.79
N LEU A 28 12.15 8.94 2.75
CA LEU A 28 11.26 8.22 1.83
C LEU A 28 11.30 8.80 0.41
N HIS A 29 11.74 8.00 -0.55
CA HIS A 29 11.47 8.25 -1.96
C HIS A 29 10.10 7.69 -2.34
N LEU A 30 9.06 8.51 -2.19
CA LEU A 30 7.71 8.18 -2.65
C LEU A 30 7.66 8.27 -4.18
N MET A 31 7.30 7.16 -4.83
CA MET A 31 6.90 7.18 -6.23
C MET A 31 5.40 7.42 -6.32
N ALA A 32 4.95 8.11 -7.36
CA ALA A 32 3.52 8.34 -7.61
C ALA A 32 2.76 7.01 -7.53
N GLY A 33 1.86 6.91 -6.54
CA GLY A 33 1.00 5.76 -6.35
C GLY A 33 0.05 5.63 -7.53
N ARG A 34 -0.16 4.40 -8.02
CA ARG A 34 -1.28 4.10 -8.94
C ARG A 34 -2.37 3.39 -8.15
N PRO A 35 -3.64 3.77 -8.33
CA PRO A 35 -4.74 3.01 -7.74
C PRO A 35 -4.64 1.56 -8.23
N LEU A 36 -4.64 0.63 -7.29
CA LEU A 36 -4.63 -0.78 -7.59
C LEU A 36 -6.07 -1.23 -7.82
N MET A 37 -6.40 -1.59 -9.06
CA MET A 37 -7.71 -2.17 -9.36
C MET A 37 -7.81 -3.57 -8.75
N VAL A 38 -8.91 -3.85 -8.05
CA VAL A 38 -9.15 -5.14 -7.39
C VAL A 38 -9.12 -6.28 -8.42
N GLU A 39 -9.58 -6.03 -9.64
CA GLU A 39 -9.53 -6.98 -10.75
C GLU A 39 -8.09 -7.38 -11.13
N SER A 40 -7.11 -6.49 -10.89
CA SER A 40 -5.69 -6.78 -11.13
C SER A 40 -5.14 -7.81 -10.15
N LEU A 41 -5.79 -8.05 -9.00
CA LEU A 41 -5.42 -9.09 -8.05
C LEU A 41 -5.74 -10.50 -8.56
N ASN A 42 -6.59 -10.63 -9.59
CA ASN A 42 -6.86 -11.91 -10.25
C ASN A 42 -5.71 -12.34 -11.18
N ASP A 43 -4.75 -11.46 -11.47
CA ASP A 43 -3.55 -11.84 -12.22
C ASP A 43 -2.66 -12.74 -11.34
N PRO A 44 -2.27 -13.95 -11.79
CA PRO A 44 -1.41 -14.85 -11.03
C PRO A 44 -0.09 -14.22 -10.57
N ARG A 45 0.41 -13.20 -11.27
CA ARG A 45 1.62 -12.46 -10.91
C ARG A 45 1.42 -11.54 -9.71
N MET A 46 0.18 -11.19 -9.40
CA MET A 46 -0.21 -10.29 -8.32
C MET A 46 -0.63 -11.04 -7.05
N HIS A 47 -0.79 -12.37 -7.10
CA HIS A 47 -1.15 -13.20 -5.94
C HIS A 47 -0.23 -13.01 -4.71
N ALA A 48 1.04 -12.70 -4.92
CA ALA A 48 1.97 -12.43 -3.82
C ALA A 48 1.57 -11.20 -2.98
N PHE A 49 0.80 -10.28 -3.57
CA PHE A 49 0.35 -9.04 -2.94
C PHE A 49 -1.07 -9.14 -2.35
N THR A 50 -1.86 -10.18 -2.70
CA THR A 50 -3.25 -10.35 -2.25
C THR A 50 -3.38 -10.28 -0.73
N LYS A 51 -2.52 -10.98 0.02
CA LYS A 51 -2.54 -10.97 1.49
C LYS A 51 -2.31 -9.58 2.11
N HIS A 52 -1.54 -8.73 1.41
CA HIS A 52 -1.23 -7.38 1.88
C HIS A 52 -2.36 -6.41 1.58
N TYR A 53 -3.06 -6.63 0.46
CA TYR A 53 -4.30 -5.94 0.16
C TYR A 53 -5.37 -6.27 1.21
N GLU A 54 -5.62 -7.55 1.49
CA GLU A 54 -6.58 -7.98 2.51
C GLU A 54 -6.23 -7.40 3.88
N GLY A 55 -4.94 -7.46 4.25
CA GLY A 55 -4.46 -6.87 5.49
C GLY A 55 -4.68 -5.36 5.57
N ALA A 56 -4.49 -4.61 4.47
CA ALA A 56 -4.76 -3.18 4.44
C ALA A 56 -6.26 -2.87 4.49
N LEU A 57 -7.10 -3.69 3.86
CA LEU A 57 -8.56 -3.55 3.92
C LEU A 57 -9.10 -3.78 5.34
N GLU A 58 -8.57 -4.77 6.06
CA GLU A 58 -8.99 -5.10 7.42
C GLU A 58 -8.41 -4.15 8.48
N ASN A 59 -7.13 -3.77 8.36
CA ASN A 59 -6.38 -3.08 9.41
C ASN A 59 -6.02 -1.62 9.06
N GLY A 60 -6.48 -1.13 7.91
CA GLY A 60 -6.19 0.22 7.39
C GLY A 60 -4.86 0.34 6.67
N CYS A 61 -3.86 -0.49 6.98
CA CYS A 61 -2.58 -0.52 6.27
C CYS A 61 -1.89 -1.89 6.30
N SER A 62 -1.03 -2.16 5.30
CA SER A 62 -0.13 -3.32 5.28
C SER A 62 1.20 -2.96 4.64
N ILE A 63 2.29 -3.46 5.20
CA ILE A 63 3.64 -3.22 4.68
C ILE A 63 4.26 -4.51 4.15
N VAL A 64 4.84 -4.40 2.96
CA VAL A 64 5.66 -5.44 2.35
C VAL A 64 7.11 -5.02 2.41
N TRP A 65 7.92 -5.87 3.00
CA TRP A 65 9.37 -5.72 3.05
C TRP A 65 10.01 -6.89 2.30
N TYR A 66 10.87 -6.57 1.33
CA TYR A 66 11.76 -7.52 0.66
C TYR A 66 13.19 -7.12 1.03
N PRO A 67 14.02 -8.04 1.53
CA PRO A 67 15.44 -7.77 1.80
C PRO A 67 16.22 -7.44 0.54
#